data_AF-A0A9D6J8Q1-F1
#
_entry.id   AF-A0A9D6J8Q1-F1
#
_cell.length_a   1.000
_cell.length_b   1.000
_cell.length_c   1.000
_cell.angle_alpha   90.00
_cell.angle_beta   90.00
_cell.angle_gamma   90.00
#
_symmetry.space_group_name_H-M   'P 1'
#
loop_
_entity.id
_entity.type
_entity.pdbx_description
1 polymer ?
#
loop_
_entity_poly.entity_id
_entity_poly.type
_entity_poly.pdbx_seq_one_letter_code
_entity_poly.pdbx_strand_id
1 'polypeptide(L)'
;VNEPFSFGGYTFYQSNWSQKHGLLHFTVKVQISSASASAPSEMSYSLVASVGSQIKPDWSPYSFLFTQFFPDFKIVGEGNQREFVSVSNELNNPAALIEAFDEKGQKVGSAWGFQNEAMSNHFSKLPIPHTFVFAFADGAFESGLQAAQDPGAPVVWVGCTLMTLGMVLAFYIKYVEKWVILRPDNRVSVAVMGNRAQFLLKTDFDSLVSSLSPAHPQPGIEEKTEEGSNK
;
A
#
# COMPACT_ATOMS: atom_id res chain seq x y z
N VAL A 1 -3.94 -1.74 -12.95
CA VAL A 1 -3.52 -2.13 -11.58
C VAL A 1 -2.17 -1.47 -11.36
N ASN A 2 -2.06 -0.58 -10.38
CA ASN A 2 -0.91 0.32 -10.24
C ASN A 2 0.40 -0.44 -10.02
N GLU A 3 1.40 -0.16 -10.86
CA GLU A 3 2.79 -0.54 -10.58
C GLU A 3 3.40 0.49 -9.62
N PRO A 4 3.99 0.05 -8.49
CA PRO A 4 4.61 0.97 -7.54
C PRO A 4 5.87 1.59 -8.14
N PHE A 5 6.05 2.90 -7.90
CA PHE A 5 7.25 3.62 -8.31
C PHE A 5 8.27 3.60 -7.18
N SER A 6 9.52 3.22 -7.47
CA SER A 6 10.59 3.19 -6.46
C SER A 6 11.68 4.21 -6.80
N PHE A 7 12.05 5.05 -5.84
CA PHE A 7 13.15 6.01 -5.96
C PHE A 7 13.86 6.22 -4.62
N GLY A 8 15.19 6.13 -4.60
CA GLY A 8 16.00 6.44 -3.42
C GLY A 8 15.71 5.57 -2.18
N GLY A 9 15.31 4.31 -2.36
CA GLY A 9 14.94 3.40 -1.26
C GLY A 9 13.52 3.60 -0.72
N TYR A 10 12.74 4.50 -1.31
CA TYR A 10 11.31 4.65 -1.07
C TYR A 10 10.52 3.94 -2.16
N THR A 11 9.43 3.29 -1.75
CA THR A 11 8.43 2.74 -2.67
C THR A 11 7.14 3.51 -2.47
N PHE A 12 6.66 4.09 -3.56
CA PHE A 12 5.45 4.89 -3.60
C PHE A 12 4.28 4.04 -4.08
N TYR A 13 3.21 4.06 -3.29
CA TYR A 13 1.95 3.41 -3.59
C TYR A 13 0.87 4.48 -3.69
N GLN A 14 0.02 4.38 -4.71
CA GLN A 14 -1.25 5.09 -4.69
C GLN A 14 -2.20 4.30 -3.78
N SER A 15 -2.45 4.81 -2.58
CA SER A 15 -3.13 4.08 -1.53
C SER A 15 -4.65 4.24 -1.59
N ASN A 16 -5.15 5.38 -2.06
CA ASN A 16 -6.58 5.62 -2.15
C ASN A 16 -6.95 6.67 -3.20
N TRP A 17 -8.13 6.51 -3.78
CA TRP A 17 -8.83 7.52 -4.58
C TRP A 17 -10.12 7.87 -3.86
N SER A 18 -10.23 9.09 -3.35
CA SER A 18 -11.45 9.55 -2.67
C SER A 18 -11.91 10.84 -3.30
N GLN A 19 -13.18 10.90 -3.69
CA GLN A 19 -13.82 12.14 -4.10
C GLN A 19 -14.31 12.85 -2.83
N LYS A 20 -13.78 14.03 -2.56
CA LYS A 20 -14.41 14.99 -1.63
C LYS A 20 -15.17 16.02 -2.44
N HIS A 21 -16.13 16.66 -1.82
CA HIS A 21 -16.96 17.69 -2.46
C HIS A 21 -16.64 19.03 -1.80
N GLY A 22 -16.03 19.94 -2.56
CA GLY A 22 -15.47 21.18 -2.01
C GLY A 22 -16.50 22.30 -1.90
N LEU A 23 -17.16 22.59 -3.02
CA LEU A 23 -18.22 23.60 -3.12
C LEU A 23 -19.55 22.92 -3.39
N LEU A 24 -20.55 23.31 -2.62
CA LEU A 24 -21.92 22.81 -2.71
C LEU A 24 -22.80 23.92 -3.31
N HIS A 25 -23.56 23.57 -4.35
CA HIS A 25 -24.47 24.48 -5.03
C HIS A 25 -25.91 24.13 -4.67
N PHE A 26 -26.64 25.13 -4.19
CA PHE A 26 -28.03 25.02 -3.78
C PHE A 26 -28.90 26.02 -4.53
N THR A 27 -30.13 25.60 -4.83
CA THR A 27 -31.22 26.50 -5.20
C THR A 27 -32.07 26.71 -3.95
N VAL A 28 -32.12 27.94 -3.45
CA VAL A 28 -32.96 28.31 -2.31
C VAL A 28 -34.26 28.89 -2.84
N LYS A 29 -35.35 28.20 -2.57
CA LYS A 29 -36.71 28.63 -2.90
C LYS A 29 -37.33 29.29 -1.69
N VAL A 30 -37.80 30.51 -1.86
CA VAL A 30 -38.43 31.31 -0.79
C VAL A 30 -39.87 31.55 -1.18
N GLN A 31 -40.78 31.01 -0.37
CA GLN A 31 -42.21 31.29 -0.51
C GLN A 31 -42.52 32.65 0.11
N ILE A 32 -43.04 33.56 -0.69
CA ILE A 32 -43.44 34.89 -0.25
C ILE A 32 -44.95 34.96 -0.27
N SER A 33 -45.54 34.95 0.92
CA SER A 33 -46.96 35.18 1.11
C SER A 33 -47.18 36.69 1.29
N SER A 34 -47.59 37.36 0.22
CA SER A 34 -48.10 38.74 0.32
C SER A 34 -49.57 38.71 0.71
N ALA A 35 -49.98 39.57 1.65
CA ALA A 35 -51.37 39.67 2.12
C ALA A 35 -52.38 40.04 1.01
N SER A 36 -51.90 40.47 -0.17
CA SER A 36 -52.72 40.85 -1.32
C SER A 36 -52.68 39.83 -2.48
N ALA A 37 -51.93 38.74 -2.37
CA ALA A 37 -51.77 37.76 -3.44
C ALA A 37 -52.64 36.52 -3.20
N SER A 38 -53.41 36.11 -4.21
CA SER A 38 -54.30 34.93 -4.18
C SER A 38 -53.56 33.59 -4.25
N ALA A 39 -52.25 33.60 -4.56
CA ALA A 39 -51.36 32.46 -4.48
C ALA A 39 -49.98 32.92 -3.98
N PRO A 40 -49.25 32.10 -3.19
CA PRO A 40 -47.88 32.43 -2.78
C PRO A 40 -46.98 32.51 -4.02
N SER A 41 -46.15 33.55 -4.06
CA SER A 41 -45.13 33.70 -5.10
C SER A 41 -43.82 33.08 -4.64
N GLU A 42 -43.20 32.26 -5.48
CA GLU A 42 -41.93 31.59 -5.19
C GLU A 42 -40.78 32.32 -5.87
N MET A 43 -39.78 32.76 -5.10
CA MET A 43 -38.52 33.27 -5.64
C MET A 43 -37.41 32.25 -5.43
N SER A 44 -36.58 32.05 -6.45
CA SER A 44 -35.44 31.13 -6.41
C SER A 44 -34.13 31.91 -6.45
N TYR A 45 -33.21 31.58 -5.54
CA TYR A 45 -31.87 32.16 -5.46
C TYR A 45 -30.81 31.06 -5.53
N SER A 46 -29.69 31.32 -6.21
CA SER A 46 -28.54 30.42 -6.17
C SER A 46 -27.68 30.72 -4.93
N LEU A 47 -27.28 29.68 -4.21
CA LEU A 47 -26.39 29.77 -3.06
C LEU A 47 -25.26 28.76 -3.23
N VAL A 48 -24.02 29.23 -3.13
CA VAL A 48 -22.81 28.39 -3.19
C VAL A 48 -22.11 28.47 -1.86
N ALA A 49 -21.78 27.31 -1.27
CA ALA A 49 -21.14 27.26 0.04
C ALA A 49 -20.18 26.08 0.16
N SER A 50 -19.14 26.22 0.97
CA SER A 50 -18.33 25.09 1.42
C SER A 50 -18.79 24.62 2.81
N VAL A 51 -18.64 23.33 3.09
CA VAL A 51 -18.90 22.80 4.44
C VAL A 51 -17.98 23.50 5.45
N GLY A 52 -18.54 23.92 6.58
CA GLY A 52 -17.87 24.68 7.64
C GLY A 52 -17.80 26.19 7.40
N SER A 53 -18.27 26.70 6.25
CA SER A 53 -18.32 28.14 5.98
C SER A 53 -19.69 28.75 6.30
N GLN A 54 -19.67 29.95 6.88
CA GLN A 54 -20.86 30.75 7.14
C GLN A 54 -21.00 31.84 6.08
N ILE A 55 -22.17 31.95 5.47
CA ILE A 55 -22.46 32.90 4.38
C ILE A 55 -23.72 33.69 4.72
N LYS A 56 -23.68 35.02 4.57
CA LYS A 56 -24.86 35.89 4.68
C LYS A 56 -25.26 36.36 3.27
N PRO A 57 -26.31 35.78 2.68
CA PRO A 57 -26.79 36.23 1.37
C PRO A 57 -27.61 37.51 1.49
N ASP A 58 -27.55 38.37 0.47
CA ASP A 58 -28.24 39.68 0.46
C ASP A 58 -29.77 39.57 0.56
N TRP A 59 -30.33 38.45 0.10
CA TRP A 59 -31.77 38.18 0.09
C TRP A 59 -32.30 37.65 1.44
N SER A 60 -31.43 37.33 2.41
CA SER A 60 -31.84 36.80 3.72
C SER A 60 -31.38 37.68 4.87
N PRO A 61 -32.21 37.88 5.91
CA PRO A 61 -31.74 38.49 7.15
C PRO A 61 -30.77 37.57 7.91
N TYR A 62 -30.83 36.27 7.67
CA TYR A 62 -30.03 35.25 8.35
C TYR A 62 -28.72 34.96 7.62
N SER A 63 -27.76 34.50 8.40
CA SER A 63 -26.56 33.85 7.87
C SER A 63 -26.68 32.34 7.99
N PHE A 64 -26.14 31.63 7.01
CA PHE A 64 -26.26 30.18 6.89
C PHE A 64 -24.90 29.52 7.03
N LEU A 65 -24.79 28.53 7.92
CA LEU A 65 -23.62 27.69 8.12
C LEU A 65 -23.94 26.28 7.64
N PHE A 66 -23.12 25.75 6.73
CA PHE A 66 -23.26 24.39 6.22
C PHE A 66 -22.44 23.46 7.10
N THR A 67 -23.07 22.78 8.06
CA THR A 67 -22.34 22.03 9.08
C THR A 67 -22.03 20.60 8.68
N GLN A 68 -22.91 19.96 7.92
CA GLN A 68 -22.73 18.56 7.48
C GLN A 68 -23.13 18.39 6.03
N PHE A 69 -22.45 17.47 5.34
CA PHE A 69 -22.75 17.07 3.97
C PHE A 69 -22.56 15.57 3.81
N PHE A 70 -23.56 14.92 3.23
CA PHE A 70 -23.59 13.50 2.91
C PHE A 70 -23.83 13.38 1.41
N PRO A 71 -22.86 12.93 0.59
CA PRO A 71 -23.05 12.80 -0.86
C PRO A 71 -24.02 11.66 -1.25
N ASP A 72 -24.17 10.65 -0.40
CA ASP A 72 -25.10 9.54 -0.57
C ASP A 72 -25.68 9.14 0.80
N PHE A 73 -26.68 9.89 1.25
CA PHE A 73 -27.27 9.68 2.56
C PHE A 73 -28.22 8.48 2.56
N LYS A 74 -28.20 7.73 3.66
CA LYS A 74 -29.26 6.84 4.08
C LYS A 74 -29.68 7.16 5.50
N ILE A 75 -30.96 6.92 5.78
CA ILE A 75 -31.50 7.01 7.13
C ILE A 75 -31.47 5.60 7.71
N VAL A 76 -30.69 5.40 8.77
CA VAL A 76 -30.56 4.12 9.47
C VAL A 76 -31.15 4.25 10.87
N GLY A 77 -31.74 3.16 11.37
CA GLY A 77 -32.38 3.12 12.69
C GLY A 77 -33.91 3.16 12.62
N GLU A 78 -34.54 2.80 13.73
CA GLU A 78 -35.99 2.69 13.86
C GLU A 78 -36.55 3.68 14.90
N GLY A 79 -37.83 4.02 14.75
CA GLY A 79 -38.51 4.94 15.67
C GLY A 79 -37.87 6.33 15.72
N ASN A 80 -37.54 6.78 16.93
CA ASN A 80 -36.96 8.10 17.21
C ASN A 80 -35.42 8.14 17.08
N GLN A 81 -34.75 7.03 16.78
CA GLN A 81 -33.29 6.94 16.70
C GLN A 81 -32.78 6.92 15.25
N ARG A 82 -33.46 7.64 14.35
CA ARG A 82 -33.04 7.74 12.94
C ARG A 82 -31.80 8.60 12.82
N GLU A 83 -30.73 8.04 12.28
CA GLU A 83 -29.47 8.71 12.01
C GLU A 83 -29.24 8.82 10.49
N PHE A 84 -28.66 9.95 10.07
CA PHE A 84 -28.23 10.17 8.70
C PHE A 84 -26.78 9.70 8.57
N VAL A 85 -26.53 8.75 7.68
CA VAL A 85 -25.19 8.22 7.41
C VAL A 85 -24.88 8.28 5.92
N SER A 86 -23.61 8.55 5.56
CA SER A 86 -23.17 8.41 4.16
C SER A 86 -22.85 6.94 3.89
N VAL A 87 -23.38 6.37 2.80
CA VAL A 87 -23.02 5.01 2.38
C VAL A 87 -21.93 4.95 1.31
N SER A 88 -21.73 6.05 0.58
CA SER A 88 -20.67 6.19 -0.41
C SER A 88 -20.18 7.64 -0.46
N ASN A 89 -19.13 7.88 -1.23
CA ASN A 89 -18.62 9.23 -1.55
C ASN A 89 -19.12 9.73 -2.93
N GLU A 90 -19.91 8.92 -3.62
CA GLU A 90 -20.52 9.27 -4.91
C GLU A 90 -21.73 10.17 -4.71
N LEU A 91 -21.98 11.08 -5.64
CA LEU A 91 -23.05 12.06 -5.53
C LEU A 91 -24.40 11.49 -6.00
N ASN A 92 -24.87 10.42 -5.35
CA ASN A 92 -26.08 9.70 -5.75
C ASN A 92 -27.33 10.25 -5.06
N ASN A 93 -27.23 10.52 -3.75
CA ASN A 93 -28.35 11.01 -2.95
C ASN A 93 -27.83 12.01 -1.90
N PRO A 94 -27.51 13.25 -2.30
CA PRO A 94 -26.88 14.22 -1.44
C PRO A 94 -27.85 14.88 -0.47
N ALA A 95 -27.36 15.13 0.74
CA ALA A 95 -28.03 15.89 1.78
C ALA A 95 -27.03 16.80 2.50
N ALA A 96 -27.44 18.03 2.81
CA ALA A 96 -26.65 18.93 3.64
C ALA A 96 -27.48 19.48 4.80
N LEU A 97 -26.84 19.62 5.96
CA LEU A 97 -27.41 20.31 7.11
C LEU A 97 -27.00 21.78 7.07
N ILE A 98 -27.99 22.65 7.04
CA ILE A 98 -27.84 24.10 7.09
C ILE A 98 -28.35 24.60 8.43
N GLU A 99 -27.54 25.40 9.12
CA GLU A 99 -27.93 26.10 10.33
C GLU A 99 -28.04 27.60 10.06
N ALA A 100 -29.11 28.23 10.52
CA ALA A 100 -29.33 29.66 10.34
C ALA A 100 -29.05 30.43 11.63
N PHE A 101 -28.39 31.58 11.51
CA PHE A 101 -28.02 32.46 12.60
C PHE A 101 -28.55 33.88 12.36
N ASP A 102 -29.00 34.54 13.43
CA ASP A 102 -29.42 35.95 13.41
C ASP A 102 -28.21 36.91 13.35
N GLU A 103 -28.49 38.22 13.28
CA GLU A 103 -27.45 39.25 13.27
C GLU A 103 -26.63 39.33 14.55
N LYS A 104 -27.14 38.76 15.65
CA LYS A 104 -26.45 38.66 16.95
C LYS A 104 -25.64 37.37 17.07
N GLY A 105 -25.62 36.52 16.04
CA GLY A 105 -24.93 35.23 16.01
C GLY A 105 -25.63 34.12 16.79
N GLN A 106 -26.91 34.28 17.15
CA GLN A 106 -27.70 33.25 17.82
C GLN A 106 -28.31 32.31 16.78
N LYS A 107 -28.27 31.00 17.06
CA LYS A 107 -28.86 29.99 16.19
C LYS A 107 -30.39 30.10 16.23
N VAL A 108 -30.97 30.37 15.07
CA VAL A 108 -32.41 30.57 14.88
C VAL A 108 -33.10 29.27 14.50
N GLY A 109 -32.41 28.38 13.78
CA GLY A 109 -32.96 27.09 13.38
C GLY A 109 -32.00 26.30 12.50
N SER A 110 -32.51 25.20 11.96
CA SER A 110 -31.79 24.34 11.03
C SER A 110 -32.71 23.82 9.93
N ALA A 111 -32.18 23.60 8.75
CA ALA A 111 -32.88 22.95 7.65
C ALA A 111 -31.96 21.95 6.97
N TRP A 112 -32.57 20.95 6.35
CA TRP A 112 -31.87 20.03 5.46
C TRP A 112 -32.12 20.42 4.02
N GLY A 113 -31.06 20.43 3.22
CA GLY A 113 -31.11 20.58 1.78
C GLY A 113 -30.95 19.23 1.10
N PHE A 114 -32.01 18.75 0.45
CA PHE A 114 -32.03 17.52 -0.36
C PHE A 114 -32.27 17.86 -1.84
N GLN A 115 -32.05 16.90 -2.74
CA GLN A 115 -32.51 17.02 -4.12
C GLN A 115 -34.05 17.02 -4.22
N ASN A 116 -34.72 16.29 -3.32
CA ASN A 116 -36.18 16.24 -3.28
C ASN A 116 -36.74 17.34 -2.37
N GLU A 117 -37.44 18.29 -2.98
CA GLU A 117 -38.05 19.45 -2.31
C GLU A 117 -39.01 19.07 -1.17
N ALA A 118 -39.82 18.02 -1.35
CA ALA A 118 -40.77 17.58 -0.34
C ALA A 118 -40.06 17.11 0.93
N MET A 119 -38.89 16.48 0.77
CA MET A 119 -38.07 16.05 1.89
C MET A 119 -37.44 17.25 2.60
N SER A 120 -36.91 18.23 1.86
CA SER A 120 -36.37 19.47 2.44
C SER A 120 -37.40 20.20 3.30
N ASN A 121 -38.65 20.27 2.83
CA ASN A 121 -39.74 20.88 3.58
C ASN A 121 -40.08 20.14 4.88
N HIS A 122 -40.06 18.82 4.87
CA HIS A 122 -40.34 18.01 6.06
C HIS A 122 -39.24 18.15 7.15
N PHE A 123 -38.01 18.43 6.75
CA PHE A 123 -36.84 18.52 7.65
C PHE A 123 -36.34 19.96 7.85
N SER A 124 -37.19 20.96 7.57
CA SER A 124 -36.91 22.37 7.87
C SER A 124 -37.53 22.80 9.20
N LYS A 125 -36.70 23.32 10.10
CA LYS A 125 -37.11 23.94 11.37
C LYS A 125 -36.78 25.44 11.37
N LEU A 126 -36.73 26.06 10.19
CA LEU A 126 -36.51 27.49 10.06
C LEU A 126 -37.82 28.25 10.27
N PRO A 127 -37.78 29.44 10.90
CA PRO A 127 -38.98 30.25 11.15
C PRO A 127 -39.58 30.91 9.89
N ILE A 128 -38.98 30.72 8.70
CA ILE A 128 -39.43 31.29 7.42
C ILE A 128 -39.38 30.17 6.35
N PRO A 129 -40.31 30.11 5.38
CA PRO A 129 -40.38 29.06 4.36
C PRO A 129 -39.28 29.19 3.29
N HIS A 130 -38.04 28.92 3.70
CA HIS A 130 -36.91 28.69 2.80
C HIS A 130 -36.78 27.18 2.59
N THR A 131 -36.94 26.74 1.35
CA THR A 131 -36.67 25.39 0.92
C THR A 131 -35.30 25.36 0.26
N PHE A 132 -34.37 24.64 0.87
CA PHE A 132 -33.05 24.40 0.29
C PHE A 132 -33.12 23.18 -0.62
N VAL A 133 -32.84 23.37 -1.90
CA VAL A 133 -32.79 22.28 -2.89
C VAL A 133 -31.35 22.12 -3.31
N PHE A 134 -30.80 20.93 -3.12
CA PHE A 134 -29.46 20.63 -3.59
C PHE A 134 -29.44 20.56 -5.12
N ALA A 135 -28.49 21.27 -5.76
CA ALA A 135 -28.33 21.27 -7.21
C ALA A 135 -27.19 20.32 -7.62
N PHE A 136 -25.95 20.67 -7.28
CA PHE A 136 -24.77 19.86 -7.59
C PHE A 136 -23.62 20.21 -6.63
N ALA A 137 -22.56 19.42 -6.63
CA ALA A 137 -21.34 19.71 -5.90
C ALA A 137 -20.12 19.56 -6.80
N ASP A 138 -19.13 20.42 -6.59
CA ASP A 138 -17.85 20.33 -7.29
C ASP A 138 -17.01 19.21 -6.68
N GLY A 139 -16.69 18.21 -7.51
CA GLY A 139 -15.82 17.11 -7.13
C GLY A 139 -14.37 17.56 -7.02
N ALA A 140 -13.80 17.46 -5.83
CA ALA A 140 -12.37 17.54 -5.57
C ALA A 140 -11.84 16.11 -5.40
N PHE A 141 -11.04 15.66 -6.37
CA PHE A 141 -10.39 14.36 -6.28
C PHE A 141 -9.14 14.45 -5.41
N GLU A 142 -9.11 13.69 -4.32
CA GLU A 142 -7.92 13.52 -3.51
C GLU A 142 -7.31 12.15 -3.79
N SER A 143 -6.03 12.14 -4.18
CA SER A 143 -5.22 10.93 -4.26
C SER A 143 -4.34 10.81 -3.03
N GLY A 144 -4.44 9.69 -2.30
CA GLY A 144 -3.49 9.36 -1.24
C GLY A 144 -2.20 8.79 -1.84
N LEU A 145 -1.06 9.42 -1.54
CA LEU A 145 0.26 8.89 -1.84
C LEU A 145 0.86 8.32 -0.55
N GLN A 146 1.14 7.02 -0.54
CA GLN A 146 1.82 6.37 0.58
C GLN A 146 3.27 6.09 0.18
N ALA A 147 4.21 6.56 0.99
CA ALA A 147 5.62 6.23 0.85
C ALA A 147 6.01 5.21 1.92
N ALA A 148 6.57 4.08 1.49
CA ALA A 148 7.16 3.07 2.37
C ALA A 148 8.68 3.06 2.20
N GLN A 149 9.42 2.82 3.29
CA GLN A 149 10.86 2.68 3.28
C GLN A 149 11.25 1.47 4.12
N ASP A 150 12.05 0.56 3.55
CA ASP A 150 12.50 -0.66 4.21
C ASP A 150 14.02 -0.62 4.46
N PRO A 151 14.49 0.10 5.50
CA PRO A 151 15.92 0.24 5.78
C PRO A 151 16.61 -1.06 6.20
N GLY A 152 15.83 -2.06 6.64
CA GLY A 152 16.32 -3.37 7.06
C GLY A 152 16.58 -4.37 5.93
N ALA A 153 16.07 -4.11 4.72
CA ALA A 153 16.25 -4.98 3.56
C ALA A 153 17.73 -5.37 3.29
N PRO A 154 18.71 -4.45 3.28
CA PRO A 154 20.11 -4.82 3.07
C PRO A 154 20.67 -5.73 4.17
N VAL A 155 20.25 -5.57 5.42
CA VAL A 155 20.70 -6.41 6.54
C VAL A 155 20.24 -7.85 6.39
N VAL A 156 18.98 -8.05 5.95
CA VAL A 156 18.42 -9.38 5.67
C VAL A 156 19.19 -10.06 4.54
N TRP A 157 19.49 -9.34 3.46
CA TRP A 157 20.28 -9.86 2.35
C TRP A 157 21.69 -10.27 2.80
N VAL A 158 22.37 -9.46 3.61
CA VAL A 158 23.68 -9.80 4.18
C VAL A 158 23.60 -11.10 4.99
N GLY A 159 22.60 -11.25 5.86
CA GLY A 159 22.39 -12.48 6.64
C GLY A 159 22.13 -13.70 5.75
N CYS A 160 21.30 -13.54 4.73
CA CYS A 160 21.00 -14.61 3.77
C CYS A 160 22.25 -15.04 3.00
N THR A 161 23.03 -14.08 2.49
CA THR A 161 24.31 -14.35 1.82
C THR A 161 25.32 -15.03 2.73
N LEU A 162 25.42 -14.61 4.00
CA LEU A 162 26.31 -15.23 4.98
C LEU A 162 25.93 -16.69 5.25
N MET A 163 24.63 -16.99 5.40
CA MET A 163 24.16 -18.38 5.57
C MET A 163 24.48 -19.24 4.34
N THR A 164 24.23 -18.73 3.13
CA THR A 164 24.58 -19.44 1.89
C THR A 164 26.08 -19.70 1.82
N LEU A 165 26.92 -18.72 2.16
CA LEU A 165 28.37 -18.88 2.16
C LEU A 165 28.83 -19.90 3.20
N GLY A 166 28.26 -19.87 4.41
CA GLY A 166 28.55 -20.84 5.46
C GLY A 166 28.21 -22.27 5.03
N MET A 167 27.08 -22.46 4.34
CA MET A 167 26.69 -23.75 3.77
C MET A 167 27.72 -24.24 2.73
N VAL A 168 28.16 -23.36 1.83
CA VAL A 168 29.20 -23.69 0.84
C VAL A 168 30.50 -24.09 1.55
N LEU A 169 30.96 -23.31 2.55
CA LEU A 169 32.19 -23.65 3.27
C LEU A 169 32.07 -25.00 3.99
N ALA A 170 30.93 -25.29 4.62
CA ALA A 170 30.71 -26.55 5.34
C ALA A 170 30.82 -27.78 4.42
N PHE A 171 30.33 -27.70 3.18
CA PHE A 171 30.37 -28.83 2.24
C PHE A 171 31.66 -28.89 1.39
N TYR A 172 32.26 -27.75 1.09
CA TYR A 172 33.37 -27.69 0.13
C TYR A 172 34.76 -27.68 0.77
N ILE A 173 34.88 -27.35 2.06
CA ILE A 173 36.16 -27.50 2.77
C ILE A 173 36.47 -28.99 2.96
N LYS A 174 37.54 -29.43 2.30
CA LYS A 174 38.05 -30.80 2.40
C LYS A 174 38.90 -30.91 3.66
N TYR A 175 38.51 -31.78 4.59
CA TYR A 175 39.36 -32.16 5.71
C TYR A 175 40.17 -33.39 5.32
N VAL A 176 41.50 -33.26 5.30
CA VAL A 176 42.43 -34.38 5.06
C VAL A 176 43.56 -34.32 6.07
N GLU A 177 43.73 -35.39 6.82
CA GLU A 177 44.91 -35.65 7.63
C GLU A 177 45.83 -36.63 6.90
N LYS A 178 47.13 -36.32 6.93
CA LYS A 178 48.18 -37.12 6.33
C LYS A 178 49.16 -37.51 7.42
N TRP A 179 49.31 -38.81 7.67
CA TRP A 179 50.15 -39.37 8.72
C TRP A 179 51.31 -40.15 8.09
N VAL A 180 52.53 -39.90 8.56
CA VAL A 180 53.74 -40.66 8.21
C VAL A 180 54.38 -41.14 9.50
N ILE A 181 54.49 -42.46 9.66
CA ILE A 181 55.05 -43.10 10.86
C ILE A 181 56.32 -43.84 10.44
N LEU A 182 57.46 -43.42 10.98
CA LEU A 182 58.75 -44.08 10.82
C LEU A 182 58.93 -45.09 11.94
N ARG A 183 59.17 -46.37 11.59
CA ARG A 183 59.43 -47.43 12.57
C ARG A 183 60.95 -47.74 12.66
N PRO A 184 61.44 -48.17 13.83
CA PRO A 184 62.85 -48.50 14.04
C PRO A 184 63.41 -49.56 13.07
N ASP A 185 62.56 -50.46 12.58
CA ASP A 185 62.92 -51.53 11.63
C ASP A 185 63.07 -51.04 10.17
N ASN A 186 63.35 -49.75 9.97
CA ASN A 186 63.46 -49.10 8.65
C ASN A 186 62.18 -49.21 7.80
N ARG A 187 61.01 -49.38 8.45
CA ARG A 187 59.69 -49.45 7.78
C ARG A 187 58.98 -48.11 7.90
N VAL A 188 58.42 -47.65 6.79
CA VAL A 188 57.57 -46.45 6.75
C VAL A 188 56.11 -46.87 6.60
N SER A 189 55.24 -46.36 7.46
CA SER A 189 53.78 -46.51 7.32
C SER A 189 53.16 -45.16 6.98
N VAL A 190 52.35 -45.12 5.93
CA VAL A 190 51.64 -43.92 5.48
C VAL A 190 50.14 -44.15 5.64
N ALA A 191 49.42 -43.17 6.16
CA ALA A 191 47.96 -43.19 6.23
C ALA A 191 47.39 -41.83 5.83
N VAL A 192 46.29 -41.84 5.09
CA VAL A 192 45.53 -40.64 4.72
C VAL A 192 44.09 -40.83 5.18
N MET A 193 43.58 -39.90 5.98
CA MET A 193 42.22 -39.91 6.50
C MET A 193 41.52 -38.61 6.11
N GLY A 194 40.22 -38.64 5.81
CA GLY A 194 39.49 -37.42 5.50
C GLY A 194 37.98 -37.63 5.39
N ASN A 195 37.25 -36.53 5.23
CA ASN A 195 35.78 -36.53 5.17
C ASN A 195 35.20 -36.87 3.78
N ARG A 196 35.99 -37.47 2.87
CA ARG A 196 35.59 -37.79 1.48
C ARG A 196 35.78 -39.26 1.14
N ALA A 197 35.14 -39.70 0.05
CA ALA A 197 35.22 -41.07 -0.43
C ALA A 197 36.66 -41.52 -0.71
N GLN A 198 36.95 -42.80 -0.43
CA GLN A 198 38.30 -43.38 -0.51
C GLN A 198 38.99 -43.18 -1.85
N PHE A 199 38.25 -43.18 -2.97
CA PHE A 199 38.82 -42.99 -4.30
C PHE A 199 39.45 -41.59 -4.50
N LEU A 200 38.90 -40.55 -3.85
CA LEU A 200 39.42 -39.17 -3.92
C LEU A 200 40.67 -38.97 -3.05
N LEU A 201 40.83 -39.80 -2.01
CA LEU A 201 42.00 -39.78 -1.13
C LEU A 201 43.17 -40.60 -1.71
N LYS A 202 42.89 -41.50 -2.66
CA LYS A 202 43.91 -42.34 -3.30
C LYS A 202 44.97 -41.51 -4.02
N THR A 203 44.59 -40.46 -4.74
CA THR A 203 45.54 -39.57 -5.41
C THR A 203 46.48 -38.88 -4.42
N ASP A 204 45.96 -38.43 -3.28
CA ASP A 204 46.76 -37.86 -2.20
C ASP A 204 47.72 -38.88 -1.59
N PHE A 205 47.27 -40.11 -1.41
CA PHE A 205 48.07 -41.22 -0.89
C PHE A 205 49.20 -41.60 -1.86
N ASP A 206 48.89 -41.80 -3.14
CA ASP A 206 49.87 -42.16 -4.17
C ASP A 206 50.93 -41.06 -4.35
N SER A 207 50.53 -39.79 -4.26
CA SER A 207 51.46 -38.65 -4.25
C SER A 207 52.39 -38.66 -3.02
N LEU A 208 51.89 -39.10 -1.86
CA LEU A 208 52.69 -39.18 -0.64
C LEU A 208 53.69 -40.34 -0.70
N VAL A 209 53.25 -41.50 -1.17
CA VAL A 209 54.11 -42.68 -1.36
C VAL A 209 55.21 -42.42 -2.39
N SER A 210 54.87 -41.78 -3.52
CA SER A 210 55.87 -41.41 -4.54
C SER A 210 56.91 -40.41 -4.02
N SER A 211 56.52 -39.46 -3.16
CA SER A 211 57.46 -38.52 -2.54
C SER A 211 58.42 -39.17 -1.52
N LEU A 212 58.04 -40.31 -0.95
CA LEU A 212 58.82 -41.06 0.05
C LEU A 212 59.65 -42.20 -0.57
N SER A 213 59.39 -42.56 -1.83
CA SER A 213 60.14 -43.57 -2.56
C SER A 213 61.42 -42.94 -3.14
N PRO A 214 62.63 -43.44 -2.82
CA PRO A 214 63.84 -42.95 -3.47
C PRO A 214 63.75 -43.25 -4.98
N ALA A 215 64.00 -42.23 -5.80
CA ALA A 215 63.89 -42.30 -7.25
C ALA A 215 64.54 -43.57 -7.84
N HIS A 216 63.73 -44.42 -8.47
CA HIS A 216 64.22 -45.58 -9.23
C HIS A 216 64.48 -45.17 -10.69
N PRO A 217 65.67 -45.44 -11.26
CA PRO A 217 65.97 -45.15 -12.67
C PRO A 217 65.10 -46.00 -13.61
N GLN A 218 64.67 -45.43 -14.74
CA GLN A 218 63.91 -46.18 -15.76
C GLN A 218 64.74 -47.32 -16.37
N PRO A 219 64.20 -48.55 -16.48
CA PRO A 219 64.81 -49.60 -17.30
C PRO A 219 64.43 -49.43 -18.78
N GLY A 220 65.40 -49.73 -19.64
CA GLY A 220 65.46 -49.36 -21.06
C GLY A 220 64.44 -50.00 -22.00
N ILE A 221 64.39 -49.39 -23.19
CA ILE A 221 63.59 -49.77 -24.36
C ILE A 221 64.06 -51.14 -24.86
N GLU A 222 63.20 -52.15 -24.76
CA GLU A 222 63.37 -53.43 -25.43
C GLU A 222 62.63 -53.37 -26.77
N GLU A 223 63.43 -53.30 -27.83
CA GLU A 223 63.04 -53.27 -29.24
C GLU A 223 62.37 -54.60 -29.64
N LYS A 224 61.08 -54.54 -30.02
CA LYS A 224 60.38 -55.67 -30.66
C LYS A 224 60.22 -55.38 -32.15
N THR A 225 61.10 -56.00 -32.93
CA THR A 225 60.97 -56.17 -34.38
C THR A 225 59.91 -57.25 -34.65
N GLU A 226 58.76 -56.88 -35.20
CA GLU A 226 57.82 -57.82 -35.84
C GLU A 226 58.00 -57.73 -37.36
N GLU A 227 58.68 -58.74 -37.93
CA GLU A 227 58.64 -59.04 -39.37
C GLU A 227 57.28 -59.64 -39.73
N GLY A 228 56.64 -59.04 -40.73
CA GLY A 228 55.41 -59.53 -41.32
C GLY A 228 55.64 -60.77 -42.19
N SER A 229 54.78 -61.77 -42.00
CA SER A 229 54.56 -62.84 -42.97
C SER A 229 53.07 -63.14 -42.99
N ASN A 230 52.36 -62.65 -44.00
CA ASN A 230 51.07 -63.21 -44.39
C ASN A 230 51.08 -63.52 -45.89
N LYS A 231 50.62 -64.73 -46.20
CA LYS A 231 50.37 -65.27 -47.53
C LYS A 231 49.14 -64.65 -48.17
#